data_AF-A0A291QST0-F1
#
_entry.id   AF-A0A291QST0-F1
#
_cell.length_a   1.000
_cell.length_b   1.000
_cell.length_c   1.000
_cell.angle_alpha   90.00
_cell.angle_beta   90.00
_cell.angle_gamma   90.00
#
_symmetry.space_group_name_H-M   'P 1'
#
loop_
_entity.id
_entity.type
_entity.pdbx_description
1 polymer ?
#
loop_
_entity_poly.entity_id
_entity_poly.type
_entity_poly.pdbx_seq_one_letter_code
_entity_poly.pdbx_strand_id
1 'polypeptide(L)'
;MEIPTQQNMVFSQLNAWKDTVNKVRVDVKDMSKRLEGICKSYNQNVMIQVERFQNQFIRQLEVADEMFHDIKQTAKSLDHQLPVRVIHDDRPVDDYSTMQDRMATFQKLYQELKNDFQYFETHR
;
A
#
# COMPACT_ATOMS: atom_id res chain seq x y z
N MET A 1 -26.48 -27.97 -5.06
CA MET A 1 -25.84 -26.82 -5.71
C MET A 1 -24.87 -26.23 -4.69
N GLU A 2 -23.60 -26.61 -4.75
CA GLU A 2 -22.59 -26.20 -3.76
C GLU A 2 -21.43 -25.48 -4.46
N ILE A 3 -21.58 -24.18 -4.75
CA ILE A 3 -20.44 -23.29 -5.04
C ILE A 3 -20.60 -21.85 -4.46
N PRO A 4 -20.95 -21.60 -3.16
CA PRO A 4 -20.84 -20.25 -2.59
C PRO A 4 -19.54 -20.00 -1.80
N THR A 5 -18.80 -21.06 -1.43
CA THR A 5 -17.74 -20.96 -0.41
C THR A 5 -16.52 -20.17 -0.88
N GLN A 6 -16.13 -20.33 -2.15
CA GLN A 6 -14.91 -19.73 -2.70
C GLN A 6 -15.04 -18.22 -2.96
N GLN A 7 -16.21 -17.75 -3.44
CA GLN A 7 -16.46 -16.32 -3.62
C GLN A 7 -16.46 -15.57 -2.29
N ASN A 8 -17.10 -16.13 -1.26
CA ASN A 8 -17.10 -15.55 0.08
C ASN A 8 -15.69 -15.41 0.68
N MET A 9 -14.81 -16.39 0.44
CA MET A 9 -13.40 -16.30 0.84
C MET A 9 -12.67 -15.16 0.14
N VAL A 10 -12.87 -15.00 -1.17
CA VAL A 10 -12.25 -13.90 -1.95
C VAL A 10 -12.75 -12.53 -1.46
N PHE A 11 -14.04 -12.36 -1.23
CA PHE A 11 -14.59 -11.11 -0.67
C PHE A 11 -14.04 -10.80 0.72
N SER A 12 -13.93 -11.80 1.59
CA SER A 12 -13.31 -11.65 2.90
C SER A 12 -11.86 -11.20 2.78
N GLN A 13 -11.09 -11.79 1.86
CA GLN A 13 -9.70 -11.42 1.61
C GLN A 13 -9.57 -9.98 1.09
N LEU A 14 -10.42 -9.55 0.15
CA LEU A 14 -10.42 -8.19 -0.38
C LEU A 14 -10.71 -7.16 0.73
N ASN A 15 -11.64 -7.45 1.64
CA ASN A 15 -11.90 -6.60 2.79
C ASN A 15 -10.70 -6.54 3.75
N ALA A 16 -10.06 -7.67 4.03
CA ALA A 16 -8.85 -7.70 4.86
C ALA A 16 -7.69 -6.89 4.24
N TRP A 17 -7.52 -6.95 2.92
CA TRP A 17 -6.55 -6.11 2.22
C TRP A 17 -6.91 -4.64 2.26
N LYS A 18 -8.18 -4.28 2.12
CA LYS A 18 -8.65 -2.89 2.23
C LYS A 18 -8.29 -2.30 3.59
N ASP A 19 -8.50 -3.06 4.67
CA ASP A 19 -8.13 -2.65 6.02
C ASP A 19 -6.61 -2.53 6.17
N THR A 20 -5.86 -3.44 5.57
CA THR A 20 -4.39 -3.40 5.56
C THR A 20 -3.87 -2.15 4.84
N VAL A 21 -4.39 -1.84 3.66
CA VAL A 21 -4.03 -0.63 2.89
C VAL A 21 -4.34 0.62 3.71
N ASN A 22 -5.49 0.69 4.38
CA ASN A 22 -5.83 1.82 5.24
C ASN A 22 -4.89 1.96 6.45
N LYS A 23 -4.50 0.85 7.09
CA LYS A 23 -3.50 0.87 8.16
C LYS A 23 -2.16 1.42 7.66
N VAL A 24 -1.70 0.97 6.49
CA VAL A 24 -0.47 1.48 5.86
C VAL A 24 -0.57 2.99 5.61
N ARG A 25 -1.70 3.50 5.10
CA ARG A 25 -1.90 4.94 4.88
C ARG A 25 -1.78 5.76 6.17
N VAL A 26 -2.37 5.26 7.26
CA VAL A 26 -2.27 5.92 8.57
C VAL A 26 -0.82 5.88 9.06
N ASP A 27 -0.19 4.71 9.03
CA ASP A 27 1.18 4.53 9.49
C ASP A 27 2.18 5.42 8.73
N VAL A 28 2.07 5.52 7.40
CA VAL A 28 2.94 6.37 6.58
C VAL A 28 2.74 7.86 6.90
N LYS A 29 1.49 8.30 7.11
CA LYS A 29 1.21 9.68 7.54
C LYS A 29 1.82 9.97 8.92
N ASP A 30 1.78 9.02 9.83
CA ASP A 30 2.37 9.20 11.15
C ASP A 30 3.91 9.16 11.10
N MET A 31 4.52 8.34 10.23
CA MET A 31 5.96 8.41 9.95
C MET A 31 6.35 9.77 9.37
N SER A 32 5.56 10.33 8.45
CA SER A 32 5.78 11.67 7.90
C SER A 32 5.79 12.76 8.97
N LYS A 33 4.82 12.75 9.89
CA LYS A 33 4.79 13.69 11.02
C LYS A 33 6.01 13.57 11.93
N ARG A 34 6.48 12.34 12.18
CA ARG A 34 7.70 12.12 12.98
C ARG A 34 8.93 12.67 12.25
N LEU A 35 9.01 12.43 10.93
CA LEU A 35 10.07 12.95 10.07
C LEU A 35 10.13 14.49 10.05
N GLU A 36 8.98 15.17 10.04
CA GLU A 36 8.92 16.64 10.17
C GLU A 36 9.55 17.15 11.47
N GLY A 37 9.43 16.38 12.56
CA GLY A 37 10.11 16.69 13.83
C GLY A 37 11.64 16.63 13.72
N ILE A 38 12.18 15.81 12.81
CA ILE A 38 13.62 15.60 12.57
C ILE A 38 14.22 16.74 11.73
N CYS A 39 13.43 17.27 10.79
CA CYS A 39 13.82 18.33 9.86
C CYS A 39 14.27 19.64 10.53
N LYS A 40 14.01 19.80 11.84
CA LYS A 40 14.47 20.96 12.62
C LYS A 40 15.99 21.00 12.88
N SER A 41 16.75 19.99 12.45
CA SER A 41 18.21 19.94 12.61
C SER A 41 18.96 20.49 11.37
N TYR A 42 20.07 21.22 11.59
CA TYR A 42 20.84 21.89 10.52
C TYR A 42 21.92 21.00 9.85
N ASN A 43 21.85 19.67 9.98
CA ASN A 43 22.84 18.78 9.38
C ASN A 43 22.47 18.43 7.93
N GLN A 44 23.31 18.83 6.97
CA GLN A 44 23.10 18.59 5.54
C GLN A 44 22.93 17.10 5.19
N ASN A 45 23.68 16.20 5.84
CA ASN A 45 23.55 14.76 5.59
C ASN A 45 22.20 14.22 6.08
N VAL A 46 21.68 14.76 7.18
CA VAL A 46 20.36 14.42 7.71
C VAL A 46 19.27 14.92 6.77
N MET A 47 19.41 16.13 6.21
CA MET A 47 18.46 16.69 5.26
C MET A 47 18.31 15.85 3.98
N ILE A 48 19.41 15.29 3.46
CA ILE A 48 19.36 14.38 2.30
C ILE A 48 18.54 13.13 2.62
N GLN A 49 18.72 12.54 3.80
CA GLN A 49 17.93 11.38 4.21
C GLN A 49 16.46 11.74 4.44
N VAL A 50 16.19 12.93 5.00
CA VAL A 50 14.83 13.45 5.17
C VAL A 50 14.11 13.56 3.83
N GLU A 51 14.75 14.17 2.82
CA GLU A 51 14.18 14.29 1.48
C GLU A 51 13.90 12.91 0.85
N ARG A 52 14.84 11.97 0.99
CA ARG A 52 14.65 10.59 0.53
C ARG A 52 13.39 9.97 1.15
N PHE A 53 13.22 10.06 2.47
CA PHE A 53 12.05 9.50 3.13
C PHE A 53 10.75 10.21 2.77
N GLN A 54 10.76 11.54 2.62
CA GLN A 54 9.60 12.30 2.16
C GLN A 54 9.13 11.80 0.78
N ASN A 55 10.06 11.65 -0.17
CA ASN A 55 9.74 11.14 -1.50
C ASN A 55 9.21 9.70 -1.43
N GLN A 56 9.81 8.84 -0.62
CA GLN A 56 9.33 7.47 -0.43
C GLN A 56 7.93 7.41 0.21
N PHE A 57 7.63 8.28 1.18
CA PHE A 57 6.30 8.34 1.80
C PHE A 57 5.23 8.80 0.83
N ILE A 58 5.52 9.80 0.00
CA ILE A 58 4.61 10.26 -1.06
C ILE A 58 4.31 9.10 -2.01
N ARG A 59 5.34 8.42 -2.54
CA ARG A 59 5.17 7.26 -3.43
C ARG A 59 4.39 6.13 -2.78
N GLN A 60 4.65 5.81 -1.51
CA GLN A 60 3.92 4.76 -0.81
C GLN A 60 2.44 5.11 -0.61
N LEU A 61 2.11 6.39 -0.38
CA LEU A 61 0.72 6.86 -0.28
C LEU A 61 0.00 6.81 -1.62
N GLU A 62 0.65 7.22 -2.72
CA GLU A 62 0.11 7.10 -4.08
C GLU A 62 -0.24 5.64 -4.39
N VAL A 63 0.71 4.71 -4.19
CA VAL A 63 0.49 3.28 -4.41
C VAL A 63 -0.59 2.73 -3.49
N ALA A 64 -0.70 3.21 -2.24
CA ALA A 64 -1.77 2.79 -1.34
C ALA A 64 -3.16 3.22 -1.83
N ASP A 65 -3.27 4.43 -2.40
CA ASP A 65 -4.53 4.92 -2.96
C ASP A 65 -4.91 4.15 -4.23
N GLU A 66 -3.94 3.85 -5.11
CA GLU A 66 -4.14 2.96 -6.27
C GLU A 66 -4.58 1.56 -5.85
N MET A 67 -3.89 0.94 -4.89
CA MET A 67 -4.25 -0.38 -4.35
C MET A 67 -5.66 -0.38 -3.76
N PHE A 68 -6.05 0.68 -3.05
CA PHE A 68 -7.41 0.80 -2.52
C PHE A 68 -8.46 0.84 -3.64
N HIS A 69 -8.17 1.58 -4.72
CA HIS A 69 -9.04 1.64 -5.89
C HIS A 69 -9.16 0.29 -6.58
N ASP A 70 -8.05 -0.41 -6.79
CA ASP A 70 -7.98 -1.74 -7.41
C ASP A 70 -8.80 -2.77 -6.62
N ILE A 71 -8.69 -2.78 -5.29
CA ILE A 71 -9.49 -3.64 -4.41
C ILE A 71 -10.98 -3.36 -4.61
N LYS A 72 -11.36 -2.08 -4.62
CA LYS A 72 -12.76 -1.66 -4.77
C LYS A 72 -13.34 -2.07 -6.12
N GLN A 73 -12.57 -1.90 -7.20
CA GLN A 73 -12.99 -2.27 -8.54
C GLN A 73 -13.09 -3.79 -8.70
N THR A 74 -12.11 -4.53 -8.17
CA THR A 74 -12.13 -6.00 -8.15
C THR A 74 -13.34 -6.54 -7.39
N ALA A 75 -13.61 -6.00 -6.20
CA ALA A 75 -14.79 -6.37 -5.41
C ALA A 75 -16.09 -6.10 -6.17
N LYS A 76 -16.20 -4.94 -6.84
CA LYS A 76 -17.37 -4.58 -7.66
C LYS A 76 -17.53 -5.52 -8.86
N SER A 77 -16.45 -5.90 -9.54
CA SER A 77 -16.52 -6.86 -10.65
C SER A 77 -17.03 -8.21 -10.18
N LEU A 78 -16.50 -8.71 -9.05
CA LEU A 78 -16.93 -10.00 -8.48
C LEU A 78 -18.41 -9.98 -8.05
N ASP A 79 -18.89 -8.88 -7.47
CA ASP A 79 -20.28 -8.74 -7.01
C ASP A 79 -21.27 -8.80 -8.19
N HIS A 80 -20.91 -8.22 -9.32
CA HIS A 80 -21.71 -8.25 -10.55
C HIS A 80 -21.41 -9.45 -11.47
N GLN A 81 -20.57 -10.40 -11.04
CA GLN A 81 -20.10 -11.54 -11.86
C GLN A 81 -19.46 -11.11 -13.20
N LEU A 82 -18.84 -9.92 -13.21
CA LEU A 82 -18.10 -9.39 -14.35
C LEU A 82 -16.63 -9.83 -14.29
N PRO A 83 -15.95 -9.93 -15.45
CA PRO A 83 -14.51 -10.13 -15.45
C PRO A 83 -13.81 -9.01 -14.68
N VAL A 84 -12.80 -9.38 -13.89
CA VAL A 84 -11.92 -8.41 -13.23
C VAL A 84 -11.08 -7.74 -14.32
N ARG A 85 -11.12 -6.42 -14.39
CA ARG A 85 -10.27 -5.65 -15.29
C ARG A 85 -10.10 -4.25 -14.73
N VAL A 86 -8.92 -3.96 -14.19
CA VAL A 86 -8.49 -2.61 -13.81
C VAL A 86 -7.38 -2.19 -14.74
N ILE A 87 -7.60 -1.10 -15.47
CA ILE A 87 -6.66 -0.63 -16.49
C ILE A 87 -5.69 0.33 -15.82
N HIS A 88 -4.41 -0.04 -15.85
CA HIS A 88 -3.28 0.84 -15.53
C HIS A 88 -2.38 0.91 -16.76
N ASP A 89 -1.65 2.01 -16.92
CA ASP A 89 -0.76 2.22 -18.08
C ASP A 89 0.46 1.28 -18.06
N ASP A 90 0.90 0.86 -16.87
CA ASP A 90 2.09 0.04 -16.65
C ASP A 90 1.74 -1.44 -16.42
N ARG A 91 0.74 -1.73 -15.57
CA ARG A 91 0.38 -3.10 -15.16
C ARG A 91 -1.12 -3.24 -14.84
N PRO A 92 -1.95 -3.68 -15.80
CA PRO A 92 -3.36 -3.91 -15.53
C PRO A 92 -3.60 -5.02 -14.48
N VAL A 93 -4.75 -4.96 -13.80
CA VAL A 93 -5.23 -6.02 -12.90
C VAL A 93 -6.34 -6.78 -13.61
N ASP A 94 -5.98 -7.91 -14.21
CA ASP A 94 -6.89 -8.72 -15.05
C ASP A 94 -7.52 -9.90 -14.30
N ASP A 95 -6.98 -10.24 -13.13
CA ASP A 95 -7.52 -11.30 -12.28
C ASP A 95 -7.17 -11.12 -10.80
N TYR A 96 -7.74 -12.00 -9.97
CA TYR A 96 -7.49 -12.03 -8.55
C TYR A 96 -6.04 -12.43 -8.19
N SER A 97 -5.37 -13.24 -9.01
CA SER A 97 -3.97 -13.65 -8.79
C SER A 97 -3.02 -12.45 -8.92
N THR A 98 -3.22 -11.63 -9.94
CA THR A 98 -2.50 -10.39 -10.16
C THR A 98 -2.70 -9.44 -8.98
N MET A 99 -3.92 -9.40 -8.43
CA MET A 99 -4.21 -8.63 -7.23
C MET A 99 -3.47 -9.16 -5.98
N GLN A 100 -3.36 -10.48 -5.83
CA GLN A 100 -2.56 -11.12 -4.77
C GLN A 100 -1.08 -10.71 -4.86
N ASP A 101 -0.50 -10.80 -6.05
CA ASP A 101 0.92 -10.46 -6.29
C ASP A 101 1.21 -8.97 -6.03
N ARG A 102 0.29 -8.09 -6.47
CA ARG A 102 0.36 -6.65 -6.18
C ARG A 102 0.31 -6.40 -4.68
N MET A 103 -0.61 -7.05 -3.96
CA MET A 103 -0.72 -6.89 -2.51
C MET A 103 0.52 -7.40 -1.77
N ALA A 104 1.09 -8.54 -2.18
CA ALA A 104 2.33 -9.08 -1.61
C ALA A 104 3.50 -8.10 -1.80
N THR A 105 3.62 -7.52 -3.00
CA THR A 105 4.64 -6.51 -3.30
C THR A 105 4.44 -5.24 -2.48
N PHE A 106 3.20 -4.74 -2.40
CA PHE A 106 2.84 -3.57 -1.60
C PHE A 106 3.21 -3.74 -0.12
N GLN A 107 2.87 -4.90 0.47
CA GLN A 107 3.21 -5.20 1.86
C GLN A 107 4.72 -5.29 2.09
N LYS A 108 5.44 -5.94 1.17
CA LYS A 108 6.90 -6.05 1.24
C LYS A 108 7.56 -4.67 1.23
N LEU A 109 7.23 -3.83 0.25
CA LEU A 109 7.79 -2.47 0.12
C LEU A 109 7.48 -1.61 1.34
N TYR A 110 6.26 -1.69 1.87
CA TYR A 110 5.90 -1.00 3.10
C TYR A 110 6.75 -1.45 4.30
N GLN A 111 6.98 -2.76 4.47
CA GLN A 111 7.79 -3.27 5.57
C GLN A 111 9.26 -2.85 5.46
N GLU A 112 9.82 -2.90 4.24
CA GLU A 112 11.18 -2.41 3.98
C GLU A 112 11.29 -0.91 4.34
N LEU A 113 10.37 -0.08 3.84
CA LEU A 113 10.31 1.35 4.16
C LEU A 113 10.17 1.62 5.66
N LYS A 114 9.32 0.86 6.35
CA LYS A 114 9.10 1.00 7.80
C LYS A 114 10.38 0.67 8.59
N ASN A 115 11.04 -0.42 8.24
CA ASN A 115 12.26 -0.85 8.90
C ASN A 115 13.41 0.16 8.65
N ASP A 116 13.55 0.62 7.41
CA ASP A 116 14.52 1.66 7.04
C ASP A 116 14.30 2.94 7.84
N PHE A 117 13.03 3.38 7.96
CA PHE A 117 12.70 4.58 8.70
C PHE A 117 12.96 4.43 10.21
N GLN A 118 12.60 3.28 10.80
CA GLN A 118 12.88 2.99 12.21
C GLN A 118 14.38 2.97 12.51
N TYR A 119 15.18 2.38 11.62
CA TYR A 119 16.63 2.39 11.73
C TYR A 119 17.17 3.83 11.67
N PHE A 120 16.68 4.63 10.73
CA PHE A 120 17.03 6.05 10.64
C PHE A 120 16.63 6.83 11.90
N GLU A 121 15.43 6.63 12.45
CA GLU A 121 14.97 7.34 13.66
C GLU A 121 15.90 7.09 14.86
N THR A 122 16.52 5.90 14.93
CA THR A 122 17.36 5.44 16.04
C THR A 122 18.87 5.68 15.86
N HIS A 123 19.35 5.83 14.62
CA HIS A 123 20.80 5.94 14.29
C HIS A 123 21.20 7.25 13.58
N ARG A 124 20.29 8.22 13.49
CA ARG A 124 20.54 9.57 12.95
C ARG A 124 21.35 10.48 13.86
#